data_AF-A0A6A7FQ50-F1
#
_entry.id   AF-A0A6A7FQ50-F1
#
_cell.length_a   1.000
_cell.length_b   1.000
_cell.length_c   1.000
_cell.angle_alpha   90.00
_cell.angle_beta   90.00
_cell.angle_gamma   90.00
#
_symmetry.space_group_name_H-M   'P 1'
#
loop_
_entity.id
_entity.type
_entity.pdbx_description
1 polymer ?
#
loop_
_entity_poly.entity_id
_entity_poly.type
_entity_poly.pdbx_seq_one_letter_code
_entity_poly.pdbx_strand_id
1 'polypeptide(L)'
;DGSSSLQELYHAVLALHRMGVKPDSAKVLAATQAALKTDDSVLNLGYAFHIGSVLSGDVSSLFSRIEDAVVQADEVDARMLQFEGGLSMTALVVDGAYKLCESAKRPVPLRPEQAVKFANYLMSRKSVQMPKRVHYLLNALTMFTSNKYHIPVSISLASSVAVSDAQPKVLISVTDLLGNSIGTNVKVVVDAVTREEDESKLATAVALKPLPDKKTVFEFEVMSRNPARGFYSIAVTATGNDKRLVGNSGAILNFKVLTSISVENVEFGTADADQSAAATLKTIAYGSKLAGPPLEADRHQKVLMKFVLRDTASKKPTRVHQAFVRITHTTTKREIIFVAEPDAADLYKFDMSVSSSMSEFKGISGVYSVELIIGDASISNPLRWHMADLALNFPEKQQPDGSSKRDYTYKVKPEIKHMFEKPEPRPSTVVSTTFTVLCAAPLLLLLIMWAKLGINISNMPFSLAAFGFHLGIAGIFALMGLFWLKLNMFTTLRYLFMISIFTFYCGNSMLSRIAVIRKESSK
;
A
#
# COMPACT_ATOMS: atom_id res chain seq x y z
N ASP A 1 43.09 21.26 -27.91
CA ASP A 1 42.83 21.65 -26.52
C ASP A 1 42.24 20.48 -25.76
N GLY A 2 42.94 20.03 -24.71
CA GLY A 2 42.76 18.72 -24.06
C GLY A 2 41.75 18.71 -22.92
N SER A 3 40.55 19.24 -23.11
CA SER A 3 39.51 19.27 -22.07
C SER A 3 38.16 18.65 -22.49
N SER A 4 38.09 17.97 -23.64
CA SER A 4 36.84 17.33 -24.07
C SER A 4 36.60 16.04 -23.30
N SER A 5 35.41 15.91 -22.72
CA SER A 5 35.00 14.67 -22.08
C SER A 5 34.95 13.52 -23.10
N LEU A 6 35.13 12.28 -22.66
CA LEU A 6 35.08 11.13 -23.58
C LEU A 6 33.69 10.98 -24.23
N GLN A 7 32.64 11.42 -23.54
CA GLN A 7 31.29 11.51 -24.07
C GLN A 7 31.18 12.51 -25.24
N GLU A 8 31.80 13.69 -25.13
CA GLU A 8 31.85 14.67 -26.22
C GLU A 8 32.61 14.12 -27.43
N LEU A 9 33.76 13.49 -27.19
CA LEU A 9 34.55 12.82 -28.23
C LEU A 9 33.72 11.74 -28.94
N TYR A 10 33.00 10.92 -28.18
CA TYR A 10 32.11 9.89 -28.71
C TYR A 10 31.05 10.48 -29.65
N HIS A 11 30.36 11.54 -29.22
CA HIS A 11 29.33 12.17 -30.05
C HIS A 11 29.91 12.85 -31.30
N ALA A 12 31.05 13.55 -31.16
CA ALA A 12 31.70 14.23 -32.27
C ALA A 12 32.21 13.26 -33.34
N VAL A 13 32.90 12.20 -32.93
CA VAL A 13 33.48 11.21 -33.85
C VAL A 13 32.40 10.42 -34.59
N LEU A 14 31.37 9.97 -33.87
CA LEU A 14 30.26 9.25 -34.50
C LEU A 14 29.42 10.16 -35.42
N ALA A 15 29.26 11.44 -35.08
CA ALA A 15 28.60 12.40 -35.96
C ALA A 15 29.38 12.58 -37.27
N LEU A 16 30.70 12.79 -37.20
CA LEU A 16 31.58 12.89 -38.38
C LEU A 16 31.50 11.63 -39.24
N HIS A 17 31.57 10.45 -38.63
CA HIS A 17 31.47 9.18 -39.35
C HIS A 17 30.13 9.04 -40.08
N ARG A 18 29.01 9.40 -39.44
CA ARG A 18 27.66 9.37 -40.06
C ARG A 18 27.50 10.40 -41.17
N MET A 19 28.23 11.51 -41.11
CA MET A 19 28.29 12.52 -42.18
C MET A 19 29.23 12.11 -43.32
N GLY A 20 29.87 10.94 -43.25
CA GLY A 20 30.82 10.45 -44.26
C GLY A 20 32.20 11.11 -44.19
N VAL A 21 32.48 11.91 -43.15
CA VAL A 21 33.76 12.57 -42.94
C VAL A 21 34.67 11.62 -42.18
N LYS A 22 35.85 11.31 -42.74
CA LYS A 22 36.84 10.44 -42.09
C LYS A 22 37.63 11.23 -41.04
N PRO A 23 37.52 10.90 -39.75
CA PRO A 23 38.34 11.53 -38.73
C PRO A 23 39.80 11.09 -38.85
N ASP A 24 40.73 11.96 -38.44
CA ASP A 24 42.14 11.62 -38.27
C ASP A 24 42.25 10.56 -37.16
N SER A 25 42.35 9.30 -37.58
CA SER A 25 42.20 8.15 -36.68
C SER A 25 43.32 8.08 -35.64
N ALA A 26 44.53 8.53 -35.98
CA ALA A 26 45.65 8.56 -35.05
C ALA A 26 45.43 9.61 -33.94
N LYS A 27 44.96 10.81 -34.30
CA LYS A 27 44.66 11.86 -33.31
C LYS A 27 43.49 11.49 -32.42
N VAL A 28 42.43 10.92 -32.99
CA VAL A 28 41.26 10.49 -32.20
C VAL A 28 41.62 9.35 -31.26
N LEU A 29 42.43 8.38 -31.70
CA LEU A 29 42.89 7.29 -30.85
C LEU A 29 43.75 7.83 -29.69
N ALA A 30 44.69 8.73 -29.96
CA ALA A 30 45.52 9.35 -28.93
C ALA A 30 44.69 10.14 -27.90
N ALA A 31 43.69 10.91 -28.38
CA ALA A 31 42.78 11.65 -27.50
C ALA A 31 41.91 10.70 -26.64
N THR A 32 41.41 9.62 -27.24
CA THR A 32 40.61 8.58 -26.55
C THR A 32 41.44 7.93 -25.45
N GLN A 33 42.70 7.55 -25.74
CA GLN A 33 43.60 6.97 -24.75
C GLN A 33 43.97 7.96 -23.63
N ALA A 34 44.16 9.25 -23.95
CA ALA A 34 44.44 10.27 -22.95
C ALA A 34 43.24 10.46 -21.99
N ALA A 35 42.01 10.46 -22.52
CA ALA A 35 40.80 10.51 -21.72
C ALA A 35 40.64 9.27 -20.82
N LEU A 36 40.90 8.07 -21.35
CA LEU A 36 40.87 6.83 -20.57
C LEU A 36 41.95 6.75 -19.48
N LYS A 37 43.09 7.44 -19.63
CA LYS A 37 44.08 7.55 -18.55
C LYS A 37 43.58 8.41 -17.38
N THR A 38 42.61 9.29 -17.64
CA THR A 38 42.05 10.18 -16.63
C THR A 38 40.88 9.53 -15.89
N ASP A 39 40.01 8.83 -16.63
CA ASP A 39 38.85 8.12 -16.09
C ASP A 39 38.55 6.90 -16.99
N ASP A 40 38.84 5.71 -16.48
CA ASP A 40 38.59 4.43 -17.14
C ASP A 40 37.35 3.69 -16.61
N SER A 41 36.37 4.43 -16.10
CA SER A 41 35.06 3.87 -15.74
C SER A 41 34.43 3.09 -16.89
N VAL A 42 33.60 2.10 -16.54
CA VAL A 42 32.88 1.24 -17.50
C VAL A 42 32.11 2.04 -18.55
N LEU A 43 31.52 3.18 -18.16
CA LEU A 43 30.83 4.09 -19.07
C LEU A 43 31.77 4.63 -20.16
N ASN A 44 32.95 5.09 -19.74
CA ASN A 44 33.96 5.63 -20.63
C ASN A 44 34.57 4.55 -21.53
N LEU A 45 34.78 3.34 -21.01
CA LEU A 45 35.16 2.19 -21.83
C LEU A 45 34.12 1.90 -22.92
N GLY A 46 32.82 1.95 -22.56
CA GLY A 46 31.73 1.84 -23.53
C GLY A 46 31.84 2.87 -24.65
N TYR A 47 32.03 4.16 -24.33
CA TYR A 47 32.24 5.21 -25.32
C TYR A 47 33.48 4.97 -26.19
N ALA A 48 34.60 4.56 -25.58
CA ALA A 48 35.83 4.28 -26.30
C ALA A 48 35.68 3.12 -27.30
N PHE A 49 34.93 2.06 -26.96
CA PHE A 49 34.71 0.93 -27.87
C PHE A 49 33.94 1.36 -29.13
N HIS A 50 32.92 2.19 -28.98
CA HIS A 50 32.21 2.76 -30.12
C HIS A 50 33.08 3.67 -30.97
N ILE A 51 33.92 4.52 -30.35
CA ILE A 51 34.88 5.35 -31.09
C ILE A 51 35.81 4.45 -31.90
N GLY A 52 36.44 3.46 -31.26
CA GLY A 52 37.34 2.51 -31.91
C GLY A 52 36.68 1.73 -33.05
N SER A 53 35.38 1.46 -32.97
CA SER A 53 34.64 0.74 -34.01
C SER A 53 34.59 1.48 -35.36
N VAL A 54 34.75 2.81 -35.36
CA VAL A 54 34.69 3.65 -36.58
C VAL A 54 36.05 4.18 -37.03
N LEU A 55 37.12 3.90 -36.29
CA LEU A 55 38.47 4.31 -36.67
C LEU A 55 39.07 3.37 -37.72
N SER A 56 39.89 3.95 -38.60
CA SER A 56 40.74 3.18 -39.51
C SER A 56 42.15 3.08 -38.95
N GLY A 57 42.63 1.86 -38.70
CA GLY A 57 43.99 1.62 -38.19
C GLY A 57 44.03 0.56 -37.08
N ASP A 58 45.15 0.52 -36.35
CA ASP A 58 45.32 -0.41 -35.22
C ASP A 58 44.60 0.11 -33.97
N VAL A 59 43.56 -0.61 -33.55
CA VAL A 59 42.77 -0.36 -32.35
C VAL A 59 43.04 -1.39 -31.24
N SER A 60 44.14 -2.13 -31.32
CA SER A 60 44.48 -3.22 -30.40
C SER A 60 44.52 -2.78 -28.93
N SER A 61 44.94 -1.54 -28.68
CA SER A 61 44.96 -0.93 -27.33
C SER A 61 43.57 -0.76 -26.70
N LEU A 62 42.53 -0.54 -27.51
CA LEU A 62 41.15 -0.48 -27.03
C LEU A 62 40.54 -1.88 -26.94
N PHE A 63 40.90 -2.78 -27.87
CA PHE A 63 40.44 -4.16 -27.86
C PHE A 63 40.85 -4.89 -26.57
N SER A 64 42.09 -4.71 -26.09
CA SER A 64 42.55 -5.37 -24.87
C SER A 64 41.75 -4.97 -23.63
N ARG A 65 41.12 -3.79 -23.63
CA ARG A 65 40.30 -3.30 -22.51
C ARG A 65 38.88 -3.91 -22.49
N ILE A 66 38.46 -4.66 -23.51
CA ILE A 66 37.14 -5.29 -23.52
C ILE A 66 37.06 -6.36 -22.42
N GLU A 67 38.11 -7.16 -22.24
CA GLU A 67 38.15 -8.18 -21.19
C GLU A 67 38.09 -7.52 -19.80
N ASP A 68 38.87 -6.45 -19.59
CA ASP A 68 38.82 -5.65 -18.36
C ASP A 68 37.41 -5.12 -18.06
N ALA A 69 36.68 -4.67 -19.09
CA ALA A 69 35.31 -4.23 -18.95
C ALA A 69 34.40 -5.40 -18.56
N VAL A 70 34.47 -6.53 -19.26
CA VAL A 70 33.60 -7.70 -19.01
C VAL A 70 33.76 -8.27 -17.60
N VAL A 71 34.98 -8.25 -17.05
CA VAL A 71 35.25 -8.70 -15.67
C VAL A 71 34.55 -7.85 -14.61
N GLN A 72 34.25 -6.59 -14.92
CA GLN A 72 33.50 -5.67 -14.03
C GLN A 72 31.98 -5.87 -14.09
N ALA A 73 31.48 -6.84 -14.88
CA ALA A 73 30.05 -7.12 -14.94
C ALA A 73 29.60 -7.88 -13.69
N ASP A 74 28.53 -7.39 -13.06
CA ASP A 74 27.85 -8.06 -11.96
C ASP A 74 26.97 -9.20 -12.47
N GLU A 75 27.10 -10.35 -11.83
CA GLU A 75 26.24 -11.51 -12.06
C GLU A 75 25.02 -11.48 -11.14
N VAL A 76 23.82 -11.61 -11.74
CA VAL A 76 22.53 -11.62 -11.03
C VAL A 76 21.83 -12.95 -11.25
N ASP A 77 21.49 -13.64 -10.15
CA ASP A 77 20.78 -14.92 -10.10
C ASP A 77 21.36 -16.03 -11.00
N ALA A 78 22.67 -15.98 -11.27
CA ALA A 78 23.38 -16.82 -12.24
C ALA A 78 22.83 -16.81 -13.69
N ARG A 79 21.87 -15.93 -13.99
CA ARG A 79 21.10 -15.89 -15.24
C ARG A 79 21.36 -14.63 -16.06
N MET A 80 21.86 -13.58 -15.42
CA MET A 80 22.01 -12.25 -16.01
C MET A 80 23.38 -11.66 -15.69
N LEU A 81 23.93 -10.89 -16.64
CA LEU A 81 25.10 -10.04 -16.45
C LEU A 81 24.71 -8.59 -16.72
N GLN A 82 25.14 -7.68 -15.85
CA GLN A 82 24.89 -6.25 -15.99
C GLN A 82 26.09 -5.45 -15.50
N PHE A 83 26.15 -4.17 -15.85
CA PHE A 83 27.08 -3.23 -15.25
C PHE A 83 26.38 -2.32 -14.26
N GLU A 84 27.14 -1.81 -13.29
CA GLU A 84 26.68 -0.77 -12.37
C GLU A 84 26.17 0.43 -13.18
N GLY A 85 24.94 0.86 -12.90
CA GLY A 85 24.16 1.90 -13.59
C GLY A 85 23.33 1.44 -14.82
N GLY A 86 23.18 0.12 -14.98
CA GLY A 86 21.99 -0.51 -15.52
C GLY A 86 21.87 -0.49 -17.04
N LEU A 87 20.63 -0.57 -17.55
CA LEU A 87 20.32 -0.87 -18.96
C LEU A 87 21.15 -0.08 -19.98
N SER A 88 21.22 1.25 -19.84
CA SER A 88 21.91 2.07 -20.84
C SER A 88 23.40 1.81 -20.89
N MET A 89 24.03 1.61 -19.73
CA MET A 89 25.46 1.32 -19.68
C MET A 89 25.74 -0.09 -20.16
N THR A 90 24.96 -1.08 -19.71
CA THR A 90 25.10 -2.45 -20.21
C THR A 90 24.93 -2.56 -21.71
N ALA A 91 23.89 -1.93 -22.26
CA ALA A 91 23.68 -1.93 -23.70
C ALA A 91 24.79 -1.19 -24.45
N LEU A 92 25.27 -0.03 -23.96
CA LEU A 92 26.34 0.74 -24.59
C LEU A 92 27.64 -0.06 -24.67
N VAL A 93 28.07 -0.65 -23.56
CA VAL A 93 29.35 -1.39 -23.46
C VAL A 93 29.33 -2.64 -24.33
N VAL A 94 28.26 -3.44 -24.23
CA VAL A 94 28.12 -4.69 -25.01
C VAL A 94 28.02 -4.38 -26.51
N ASP A 95 27.18 -3.43 -26.91
CA ASP A 95 27.07 -3.00 -28.31
C ASP A 95 28.41 -2.47 -28.86
N GLY A 96 29.12 -1.66 -28.08
CA GLY A 96 30.41 -1.08 -28.46
C GLY A 96 31.51 -2.14 -28.61
N ALA A 97 31.60 -3.08 -27.67
CA ALA A 97 32.58 -4.16 -27.70
C ALA A 97 32.42 -5.03 -28.94
N TYR A 98 31.19 -5.45 -29.28
CA TYR A 98 30.94 -6.25 -30.47
C TYR A 98 31.26 -5.49 -31.77
N LYS A 99 30.87 -4.22 -31.86
CA LYS A 99 31.19 -3.36 -33.02
C LYS A 99 32.68 -3.15 -33.20
N LEU A 100 33.42 -2.93 -32.11
CA LEU A 100 34.88 -2.79 -32.12
C LEU A 100 35.55 -4.09 -32.58
N CYS A 101 35.12 -5.24 -32.07
CA CYS A 101 35.63 -6.54 -32.49
C CYS A 101 35.39 -6.79 -33.98
N GLU A 102 34.20 -6.44 -34.47
CA GLU A 102 33.84 -6.60 -35.87
C GLU A 102 34.70 -5.71 -36.79
N SER A 103 34.91 -4.44 -36.44
CA SER A 103 35.76 -3.54 -37.22
C SER A 103 37.24 -3.98 -37.19
N ALA A 104 37.72 -4.45 -36.04
CA ALA A 104 39.07 -4.97 -35.85
C ALA A 104 39.26 -6.38 -36.45
N LYS A 105 38.18 -7.05 -36.89
CA LYS A 105 38.18 -8.44 -37.37
C LYS A 105 38.77 -9.44 -36.36
N ARG A 106 38.53 -9.20 -35.06
CA ARG A 106 39.00 -10.04 -33.95
C ARG A 106 37.81 -10.72 -33.26
N PRO A 107 37.97 -11.93 -32.69
CA PRO A 107 36.91 -12.56 -31.91
C PRO A 107 36.56 -11.69 -30.69
N VAL A 108 35.29 -11.71 -30.31
CA VAL A 108 34.83 -11.02 -29.09
C VAL A 108 35.34 -11.80 -27.87
N PRO A 109 36.04 -11.17 -26.91
CA PRO A 109 36.52 -11.84 -25.70
C PRO A 109 35.39 -12.04 -24.67
N LEU A 110 34.27 -12.63 -25.11
CA LEU A 110 33.14 -13.04 -24.29
C LEU A 110 32.88 -14.52 -24.54
N ARG A 111 32.60 -15.28 -23.47
CA ARG A 111 32.13 -16.66 -23.60
C ARG A 111 30.68 -16.68 -24.12
N PRO A 112 30.25 -17.72 -24.84
CA PRO A 112 28.86 -17.87 -25.29
C PRO A 112 27.83 -17.69 -24.17
N GLU A 113 28.09 -18.25 -22.99
CA GLU A 113 27.22 -18.11 -21.82
C GLU A 113 27.11 -16.67 -21.32
N GLN A 114 28.22 -15.92 -21.33
CA GLN A 114 28.21 -14.50 -20.93
C GLN A 114 27.36 -13.67 -21.90
N ALA A 115 27.46 -13.95 -23.21
CA ALA A 115 26.61 -13.32 -24.21
C ALA A 115 25.11 -13.59 -23.95
N VAL A 116 24.76 -14.83 -23.59
CA VAL A 116 23.38 -15.19 -23.20
C VAL A 116 22.95 -14.46 -21.92
N LYS A 117 23.80 -14.39 -20.90
CA LYS A 117 23.49 -13.67 -19.65
C LYS A 117 23.25 -12.16 -19.88
N PHE A 118 24.05 -11.52 -20.74
CA PHE A 118 23.80 -10.12 -21.15
C PHE A 118 22.49 -9.99 -21.93
N ALA A 119 22.21 -10.91 -22.86
CA ALA A 119 20.95 -10.93 -23.61
C ALA A 119 19.72 -11.07 -22.70
N ASN A 120 19.79 -11.98 -21.70
CA ASN A 120 18.73 -12.15 -20.69
C ASN A 120 18.48 -10.86 -19.92
N TYR A 121 19.55 -10.18 -19.50
CA TYR A 121 19.42 -8.89 -18.80
C TYR A 121 18.70 -7.85 -19.67
N LEU A 122 19.12 -7.68 -20.93
CA LEU A 122 18.51 -6.73 -21.86
C LEU A 122 17.02 -7.06 -22.10
N MET A 123 16.70 -8.34 -22.32
CA MET A 123 15.32 -8.79 -22.56
C MET A 123 14.42 -8.68 -21.31
N SER A 124 14.99 -8.80 -20.10
CA SER A 124 14.26 -8.53 -18.85
C SER A 124 13.78 -7.08 -18.74
N ARG A 125 14.34 -6.18 -19.54
CA ARG A 125 14.03 -4.74 -19.59
C ARG A 125 13.33 -4.33 -20.89
N LYS A 126 12.67 -5.25 -21.59
CA LYS A 126 11.95 -4.95 -22.86
C LYS A 126 10.86 -3.86 -22.76
N SER A 127 10.30 -3.62 -21.57
CA SER A 127 9.16 -2.70 -21.36
C SER A 127 9.56 -1.25 -21.04
N VAL A 128 10.75 -0.81 -21.45
CA VAL A 128 11.27 0.53 -21.10
C VAL A 128 10.59 1.64 -21.88
N GLN A 129 10.22 2.72 -21.17
CA GLN A 129 9.43 3.83 -21.72
C GLN A 129 10.26 5.06 -22.11
N MET A 130 11.51 5.19 -21.62
CA MET A 130 12.32 6.37 -21.89
C MET A 130 13.04 6.27 -23.24
N PRO A 131 12.89 7.24 -24.17
CA PRO A 131 13.46 7.18 -25.52
C PRO A 131 14.96 6.89 -25.55
N LYS A 132 15.75 7.53 -24.68
CA LYS A 132 17.20 7.30 -24.56
C LYS A 132 17.51 5.82 -24.26
N ARG A 133 16.76 5.20 -23.34
CA ARG A 133 16.98 3.80 -22.97
C ARG A 133 16.50 2.83 -24.04
N VAL A 134 15.39 3.16 -24.71
CA VAL A 134 14.89 2.41 -25.88
C VAL A 134 15.94 2.39 -26.99
N HIS A 135 16.57 3.54 -27.28
CA HIS A 135 17.65 3.62 -28.26
C HIS A 135 18.80 2.66 -27.96
N TYR A 136 19.34 2.70 -26.73
CA TYR A 136 20.45 1.80 -26.35
C TYR A 136 20.03 0.33 -26.40
N LEU A 137 18.85 0.00 -25.88
CA LEU A 137 18.33 -1.36 -25.91
C LEU A 137 18.20 -1.88 -27.35
N LEU A 138 17.54 -1.12 -28.23
CA LEU A 138 17.34 -1.53 -29.62
C LEU A 138 18.67 -1.69 -30.38
N ASN A 139 19.65 -0.82 -30.15
CA ASN A 139 20.97 -0.97 -30.77
C ASN A 139 21.65 -2.28 -30.33
N ALA A 140 21.64 -2.56 -29.03
CA ALA A 140 22.26 -3.78 -28.49
C ALA A 140 21.53 -5.05 -28.97
N LEU A 141 20.20 -5.05 -28.99
CA LEU A 141 19.41 -6.17 -29.53
C LEU A 141 19.67 -6.36 -31.03
N THR A 142 19.68 -5.28 -31.82
CA THR A 142 19.98 -5.33 -33.25
C THR A 142 21.38 -5.89 -33.49
N MET A 143 22.38 -5.42 -32.74
CA MET A 143 23.74 -5.96 -32.80
C MET A 143 23.74 -7.46 -32.55
N PHE A 144 23.03 -7.95 -31.52
CA PHE A 144 22.94 -9.38 -31.23
C PHE A 144 22.27 -10.21 -32.34
N THR A 145 21.49 -9.60 -33.24
CA THR A 145 20.88 -10.29 -34.39
C THR A 145 21.77 -10.29 -35.64
N SER A 146 22.64 -9.29 -35.83
CA SER A 146 23.37 -9.09 -37.09
C SER A 146 24.87 -9.36 -37.02
N ASN A 147 25.46 -9.45 -35.82
CA ASN A 147 26.91 -9.59 -35.65
C ASN A 147 27.47 -10.93 -36.13
N LYS A 148 28.80 -11.02 -36.28
CA LYS A 148 29.52 -12.20 -36.81
C LYS A 148 29.91 -13.26 -35.77
N TYR A 149 29.59 -13.06 -34.49
CA TYR A 149 30.11 -13.88 -33.40
C TYR A 149 29.02 -14.66 -32.67
N HIS A 150 28.19 -13.99 -31.88
CA HIS A 150 27.20 -14.64 -31.02
C HIS A 150 25.81 -14.08 -31.32
N ILE A 151 24.87 -14.97 -31.63
CA ILE A 151 23.46 -14.67 -31.87
C ILE A 151 22.64 -15.42 -30.81
N PRO A 152 22.29 -14.77 -29.69
CA PRO A 152 21.43 -15.36 -28.66
C PRO A 152 20.04 -15.71 -29.22
N VAL A 153 19.60 -16.94 -28.96
CA VAL A 153 18.27 -17.42 -29.37
C VAL A 153 17.27 -17.19 -28.24
N SER A 154 16.10 -16.63 -28.59
CA SER A 154 14.97 -16.51 -27.70
C SER A 154 14.04 -17.71 -27.87
N ILE A 155 13.93 -18.52 -26.82
CA ILE A 155 12.97 -19.61 -26.72
C ILE A 155 11.95 -19.21 -25.66
N SER A 156 10.68 -19.09 -26.05
CA SER A 156 9.62 -18.61 -25.16
C SER A 156 8.26 -19.26 -25.44
N LEU A 157 7.34 -19.19 -24.49
CA LEU A 157 5.97 -19.64 -24.69
C LEU A 157 5.18 -18.64 -25.54
N ALA A 158 4.61 -19.11 -26.64
CA ALA A 158 3.67 -18.36 -27.49
C ALA A 158 2.21 -18.59 -27.12
N SER A 159 1.90 -19.69 -26.40
CA SER A 159 0.58 -20.01 -25.88
C SER A 159 0.39 -19.52 -24.45
N SER A 160 -0.82 -19.71 -23.91
CA SER A 160 -1.07 -19.67 -22.47
C SER A 160 -0.13 -20.63 -21.73
N VAL A 161 0.23 -20.25 -20.50
CA VAL A 161 0.96 -21.10 -19.55
C VAL A 161 0.07 -22.26 -19.06
N ALA A 162 -1.25 -22.14 -19.19
CA ALA A 162 -2.21 -23.17 -18.82
C ALA A 162 -2.61 -24.03 -20.02
N VAL A 163 -2.58 -25.35 -19.81
CA VAL A 163 -2.99 -26.38 -20.77
C VAL A 163 -4.18 -27.13 -20.20
N SER A 164 -5.17 -27.47 -21.03
CA SER A 164 -6.38 -28.21 -20.64
C SER A 164 -6.96 -28.95 -21.85
N ASP A 165 -8.03 -29.72 -21.68
CA ASP A 165 -8.72 -30.36 -22.81
C ASP A 165 -9.20 -29.34 -23.86
N ALA A 166 -9.57 -28.13 -23.44
CA ALA A 166 -9.98 -27.05 -24.35
C ALA A 166 -8.78 -26.37 -25.05
N GLN A 167 -7.59 -26.42 -24.45
CA GLN A 167 -6.35 -25.86 -24.97
C GLN A 167 -5.22 -26.87 -24.79
N PRO A 168 -5.16 -27.93 -25.62
CA PRO A 168 -4.35 -29.11 -25.32
C PRO A 168 -2.87 -28.97 -25.73
N LYS A 169 -2.53 -27.85 -26.37
CA LYS A 169 -1.22 -27.59 -27.00
C LYS A 169 -0.45 -26.53 -26.24
N VAL A 170 0.86 -26.76 -26.14
CA VAL A 170 1.85 -25.73 -25.81
C VAL A 170 2.48 -25.24 -27.11
N LEU A 171 2.46 -23.93 -27.33
CA LEU A 171 3.10 -23.29 -28.48
C LEU A 171 4.41 -22.65 -28.02
N ILE A 172 5.50 -22.99 -28.70
CA ILE A 172 6.85 -22.55 -28.36
C ILE A 172 7.36 -21.67 -29.50
N SER A 173 7.69 -20.42 -29.20
CA SER A 173 8.32 -19.51 -30.15
C SER A 173 9.83 -19.61 -30.05
N VAL A 174 10.47 -19.82 -31.20
CA VAL A 174 11.93 -19.86 -31.35
C VAL A 174 12.33 -18.78 -32.35
N THR A 175 12.93 -17.70 -31.85
CA THR A 175 13.29 -16.51 -32.64
C THR A 175 14.65 -15.96 -32.23
N ASP A 176 15.16 -14.99 -32.97
CA ASP A 176 16.20 -14.10 -32.46
C ASP A 176 15.61 -13.15 -31.38
N LEU A 177 16.43 -12.26 -30.82
CA LEU A 177 16.01 -11.32 -29.79
C LEU A 177 15.01 -10.24 -30.28
N LEU A 178 14.88 -10.04 -31.60
CA LEU A 178 13.94 -9.09 -32.21
C LEU A 178 12.66 -9.78 -32.75
N GLY A 179 12.55 -11.09 -32.61
CA GLY A 179 11.40 -11.88 -33.07
C GLY A 179 11.51 -12.39 -34.51
N ASN A 180 12.66 -12.26 -35.17
CA ASN A 180 12.86 -12.80 -36.52
C ASN A 180 13.24 -14.29 -36.48
N SER A 181 13.18 -14.93 -37.65
CA SER A 181 13.63 -16.32 -37.80
C SER A 181 15.15 -16.46 -37.65
N ILE A 182 15.60 -17.47 -36.90
CA ILE A 182 17.04 -17.77 -36.69
C ILE A 182 17.70 -18.53 -37.86
N GLY A 183 17.02 -18.64 -39.00
CA GLY A 183 17.54 -19.25 -40.23
C GLY A 183 16.53 -20.10 -40.99
N THR A 184 17.01 -20.78 -42.04
CA THR A 184 16.26 -21.78 -42.81
C THR A 184 16.57 -23.18 -42.27
N ASN A 185 15.54 -24.00 -42.02
CA ASN A 185 15.63 -25.38 -41.49
C ASN A 185 16.01 -25.49 -40.00
N VAL A 186 15.36 -24.70 -39.14
CA VAL A 186 15.47 -24.83 -37.69
C VAL A 186 14.81 -26.14 -37.23
N LYS A 187 15.56 -26.99 -36.52
CA LYS A 187 15.05 -28.20 -35.88
C LYS A 187 14.84 -27.92 -34.39
N VAL A 188 13.61 -28.05 -33.91
CA VAL A 188 13.29 -27.87 -32.49
C VAL A 188 12.93 -29.22 -31.88
N VAL A 189 13.58 -29.57 -30.80
CA VAL A 189 13.40 -30.80 -30.05
C VAL A 189 13.06 -30.46 -28.61
N VAL A 190 12.06 -31.14 -28.08
CA VAL A 190 11.77 -31.18 -26.65
C VAL A 190 12.64 -32.29 -26.06
N ASP A 191 13.63 -31.89 -25.27
CA ASP A 191 14.58 -32.80 -24.64
C ASP A 191 13.87 -33.64 -23.58
N ALA A 192 13.13 -32.98 -22.70
CA ALA A 192 12.30 -33.61 -21.68
C ALA A 192 11.12 -32.71 -21.28
N VAL A 193 10.00 -33.34 -20.91
CA VAL A 193 8.90 -32.70 -20.18
C VAL A 193 8.82 -33.37 -18.83
N THR A 194 9.04 -32.61 -17.77
CA THR A 194 9.17 -33.12 -16.40
C THR A 194 8.12 -32.47 -15.52
N ARG A 195 7.38 -33.29 -14.76
CA ARG A 195 6.45 -32.81 -13.74
C ARG A 195 7.24 -32.35 -12.52
N GLU A 196 6.93 -31.17 -12.00
CA GLU A 196 7.73 -30.56 -10.92
C GLU A 196 7.51 -31.23 -9.56
N GLU A 197 6.36 -31.88 -9.34
CA GLU A 197 6.00 -32.46 -8.04
C GLU A 197 6.74 -33.78 -7.74
N ASP A 198 6.92 -34.64 -8.74
CA ASP A 198 7.46 -36.00 -8.59
C ASP A 198 8.64 -36.29 -9.54
N GLU A 199 9.10 -35.29 -10.27
CA GLU A 199 10.16 -35.38 -11.30
C GLU A 199 9.88 -36.41 -12.41
N SER A 200 8.63 -36.84 -12.58
CA SER A 200 8.25 -37.81 -13.60
C SER A 200 8.33 -37.20 -15.00
N LYS A 201 8.83 -37.98 -15.96
CA LYS A 201 8.97 -37.55 -17.36
C LYS A 201 7.72 -37.92 -18.16
N LEU A 202 7.01 -36.92 -18.66
CA LEU A 202 5.87 -37.07 -19.56
C LEU A 202 6.32 -37.34 -21.01
N ALA A 203 7.47 -36.78 -21.41
CA ALA A 203 8.00 -36.88 -22.76
C ALA A 203 9.51 -36.74 -22.76
N THR A 204 10.18 -37.33 -23.75
CA THR A 204 11.63 -37.20 -23.95
C THR A 204 11.93 -37.28 -25.44
N ALA A 205 12.90 -36.49 -25.91
CA ALA A 205 13.39 -36.48 -27.29
C ALA A 205 12.30 -36.38 -28.37
N VAL A 206 11.39 -35.40 -28.24
CA VAL A 206 10.28 -35.20 -29.18
C VAL A 206 10.62 -34.09 -30.17
N ALA A 207 10.76 -34.43 -31.44
CA ALA A 207 10.93 -33.43 -32.49
C ALA A 207 9.60 -32.71 -32.78
N LEU A 208 9.63 -31.38 -32.78
CA LEU A 208 8.45 -30.56 -33.05
C LEU A 208 8.38 -30.13 -34.51
N LYS A 209 7.15 -29.94 -35.00
CA LYS A 209 6.89 -29.38 -36.34
C LYS A 209 6.52 -27.90 -36.22
N PRO A 210 7.00 -27.05 -37.15
CA PRO A 210 6.58 -25.66 -37.19
C PRO A 210 5.11 -25.55 -37.63
N LEU A 211 4.41 -24.55 -37.13
CA LEU A 211 3.05 -24.25 -37.57
C LEU A 211 3.02 -23.81 -39.05
N PRO A 212 2.00 -24.20 -39.83
CA PRO A 212 1.88 -23.81 -41.24
C PRO A 212 1.92 -22.30 -41.48
N ASP A 213 1.25 -21.53 -40.60
CA ASP A 213 1.10 -20.07 -40.74
C ASP A 213 2.29 -19.29 -40.15
N LYS A 214 3.02 -19.89 -39.20
CA LYS A 214 4.11 -19.24 -38.45
C LYS A 214 5.29 -20.19 -38.27
N LYS A 215 6.26 -20.10 -39.19
CA LYS A 215 7.45 -20.98 -39.22
C LYS A 215 8.36 -20.88 -37.98
N THR A 216 8.22 -19.85 -37.15
CA THR A 216 8.98 -19.64 -35.91
C THR A 216 8.28 -20.17 -34.67
N VAL A 217 7.06 -20.73 -34.81
CA VAL A 217 6.27 -21.27 -33.69
C VAL A 217 6.09 -22.76 -33.90
N PHE A 218 6.38 -23.53 -32.85
CA PHE A 218 6.37 -24.99 -32.83
C PHE A 218 5.30 -25.48 -31.86
N GLU A 219 4.56 -26.50 -32.25
CA GLU A 219 3.49 -27.07 -31.42
C GLU A 219 3.95 -28.33 -30.69
N PHE A 220 3.61 -28.43 -29.41
CA PHE A 220 3.74 -29.63 -28.60
C PHE A 220 2.38 -29.99 -28.01
N GLU A 221 1.81 -31.11 -28.45
CA GLU A 221 0.54 -31.65 -27.94
C GLU A 221 0.79 -32.35 -26.60
N VAL A 222 0.30 -31.75 -25.51
CA VAL A 222 0.51 -32.28 -24.16
C VAL A 222 -0.58 -33.29 -23.82
N MET A 223 -1.85 -32.97 -24.08
CA MET A 223 -2.98 -33.76 -23.60
C MET A 223 -3.06 -35.15 -24.24
N SER A 224 -2.50 -35.35 -25.44
CA SER A 224 -2.39 -36.67 -26.07
C SER A 224 -1.52 -37.66 -25.29
N ARG A 225 -0.77 -37.18 -24.28
CA ARG A 225 0.09 -38.01 -23.41
C ARG A 225 -0.57 -38.32 -22.06
N ASN A 226 -1.84 -37.97 -21.89
CA ASN A 226 -2.61 -38.16 -20.64
C ASN A 226 -1.86 -37.63 -19.39
N PRO A 227 -1.47 -36.34 -19.38
CA PRO A 227 -0.74 -35.76 -18.27
C PRO A 227 -1.56 -35.76 -16.98
N ALA A 228 -0.88 -35.94 -15.85
CA ALA A 228 -1.48 -35.66 -14.55
C ALA A 228 -1.65 -34.14 -14.37
N ARG A 229 -2.55 -33.74 -13.50
CA ARG A 229 -2.69 -32.33 -13.08
C ARG A 229 -1.40 -31.86 -12.40
N GLY A 230 -0.99 -30.62 -12.65
CA GLY A 230 0.11 -29.98 -11.91
C GLY A 230 0.99 -29.07 -12.76
N PHE A 231 2.16 -28.75 -12.22
CA PHE A 231 3.17 -27.91 -12.85
C PHE A 231 4.21 -28.76 -13.58
N TYR A 232 4.64 -28.27 -14.74
CA TYR A 232 5.55 -28.96 -15.63
C TYR A 232 6.61 -27.99 -16.14
N SER A 233 7.83 -28.51 -16.26
CA SER A 233 8.93 -27.88 -16.98
C SER A 233 9.16 -28.60 -18.31
N ILE A 234 9.43 -27.84 -19.36
CA ILE A 234 9.77 -28.36 -20.69
C ILE A 234 11.14 -27.82 -21.08
N ALA A 235 12.09 -28.74 -21.27
CA ALA A 235 13.42 -28.45 -21.77
C ALA A 235 13.42 -28.53 -23.29
N VAL A 236 13.86 -27.46 -23.95
CA VAL A 236 13.79 -27.28 -25.41
C VAL A 236 15.17 -26.95 -25.96
N THR A 237 15.54 -27.64 -27.04
CA THR A 237 16.72 -27.36 -27.82
C THR A 237 16.33 -27.03 -29.26
N ALA A 238 16.82 -25.90 -29.76
CA ALA A 238 16.63 -25.44 -31.13
C ALA A 238 17.98 -25.44 -31.88
N THR A 239 18.11 -26.29 -32.90
CA THR A 239 19.32 -26.41 -33.71
C THR A 239 19.11 -25.74 -35.06
N GLY A 240 19.96 -24.76 -35.38
CA GLY A 240 20.05 -24.11 -36.69
C GLY A 240 21.39 -24.37 -37.38
N ASN A 241 21.50 -23.97 -38.64
CA ASN A 241 22.74 -24.12 -39.42
C ASN A 241 23.81 -23.08 -39.06
N ASP A 242 23.42 -21.97 -38.41
CA ASP A 242 24.32 -20.90 -38.05
C ASP A 242 25.08 -21.25 -36.75
N LYS A 243 26.42 -21.34 -36.86
CA LYS A 243 27.30 -21.65 -35.73
C LYS A 243 27.38 -20.53 -34.69
N ARG A 244 26.90 -19.34 -35.02
CA ARG A 244 26.84 -18.18 -34.11
C ARG A 244 25.75 -18.31 -33.06
N LEU A 245 24.78 -19.21 -33.24
CA LEU A 245 23.65 -19.36 -32.32
C LEU A 245 24.14 -19.78 -30.93
N VAL A 246 23.71 -19.05 -29.90
CA VAL A 246 24.04 -19.34 -28.49
C VAL A 246 22.76 -19.33 -27.65
N GLY A 247 22.76 -20.06 -26.53
CA GLY A 247 21.58 -20.17 -25.65
C GLY A 247 20.41 -20.96 -26.25
N ASN A 248 20.69 -21.74 -27.30
CA ASN A 248 19.70 -22.47 -28.08
C ASN A 248 19.52 -23.93 -27.62
N SER A 249 20.17 -24.36 -26.53
CA SER A 249 20.12 -25.73 -26.01
C SER A 249 19.64 -25.73 -24.56
N GLY A 250 18.75 -26.68 -24.23
CA GLY A 250 18.29 -26.91 -22.85
C GLY A 250 17.52 -25.74 -22.23
N ALA A 251 16.83 -24.92 -23.03
CA ALA A 251 16.02 -23.82 -22.51
C ALA A 251 14.80 -24.37 -21.78
N ILE A 252 14.60 -23.94 -20.53
CA ILE A 252 13.51 -24.42 -19.67
C ILE A 252 12.34 -23.43 -19.75
N LEU A 253 11.17 -23.92 -20.16
CA LEU A 253 9.90 -23.20 -20.07
C LEU A 253 8.99 -23.90 -19.06
N ASN A 254 8.13 -23.15 -18.38
CA ASN A 254 7.22 -23.71 -17.38
C ASN A 254 5.76 -23.54 -17.83
N PHE A 255 4.97 -24.59 -17.67
CA PHE A 255 3.54 -24.58 -17.94
C PHE A 255 2.79 -25.41 -16.89
N LYS A 256 1.48 -25.30 -16.86
CA LYS A 256 0.62 -26.07 -15.94
C LYS A 256 -0.50 -26.77 -16.68
N VAL A 257 -0.82 -27.98 -16.23
CA VAL A 257 -1.93 -28.77 -16.72
C VAL A 257 -3.10 -28.59 -15.77
N LEU A 258 -4.20 -28.07 -16.31
CA LEU A 258 -5.45 -27.86 -15.60
C LEU A 258 -6.39 -29.04 -15.82
N THR A 259 -6.99 -29.53 -14.73
CA THR A 259 -8.11 -30.49 -14.79
C THR A 259 -9.31 -29.95 -14.04
N SER A 260 -10.50 -30.46 -14.36
CA SER A 260 -11.71 -30.11 -13.60
C SER A 260 -11.83 -31.03 -12.39
N ILE A 261 -12.41 -30.52 -11.30
CA ILE A 261 -12.67 -31.29 -10.09
C ILE A 261 -14.18 -31.50 -9.87
N SER A 262 -14.56 -32.68 -9.38
CA SER A 262 -15.90 -32.97 -8.86
C SER A 262 -15.86 -33.07 -7.34
N VAL A 263 -16.91 -32.57 -6.69
CA VAL A 263 -17.14 -32.74 -5.26
C VAL A 263 -18.14 -33.88 -5.08
N GLU A 264 -17.73 -34.92 -4.36
CA GLU A 264 -18.53 -36.14 -4.15
C GLU A 264 -18.66 -36.48 -2.67
N ASN A 265 -19.72 -37.23 -2.33
CA ASN A 265 -19.98 -37.74 -0.99
C ASN A 265 -19.93 -36.67 0.11
N VAL A 266 -20.59 -35.53 -0.14
CA VAL A 266 -20.64 -34.43 0.82
C VAL A 266 -21.62 -34.81 1.93
N GLU A 267 -21.11 -34.95 3.13
CA GLU A 267 -21.88 -35.19 4.35
C GLU A 267 -21.73 -33.97 5.27
N PHE A 268 -22.84 -33.49 5.80
CA PHE A 268 -22.85 -32.36 6.74
C PHE A 268 -23.85 -32.62 7.86
N GLY A 269 -23.47 -32.29 9.10
CA GLY A 269 -24.33 -32.54 10.25
C GLY A 269 -23.71 -32.17 11.58
N THR A 270 -24.35 -32.60 12.66
CA THR A 270 -23.88 -32.39 14.04
C THR A 270 -23.57 -33.72 14.73
N ALA A 271 -22.68 -33.68 15.71
CA ALA A 271 -22.42 -34.77 16.63
C ALA A 271 -22.27 -34.22 18.05
N ASP A 272 -22.39 -35.09 19.06
CA ASP A 272 -22.09 -34.69 20.43
C ASP A 272 -20.57 -34.47 20.59
N ALA A 273 -20.18 -33.44 21.35
CA ALA A 273 -18.78 -33.10 21.57
C ALA A 273 -18.07 -34.17 22.42
N ASP A 274 -18.79 -34.86 23.30
CA ASP A 274 -18.28 -35.93 24.16
C ASP A 274 -18.35 -37.33 23.54
N GLN A 275 -18.83 -37.43 22.29
CA GLN A 275 -19.06 -38.69 21.56
C GLN A 275 -20.06 -39.64 22.24
N SER A 276 -20.89 -39.16 23.17
CA SER A 276 -21.92 -39.97 23.83
C SER A 276 -23.02 -40.45 22.87
N ALA A 277 -23.29 -39.69 21.81
CA ALA A 277 -24.22 -40.02 20.75
C ALA A 277 -23.55 -40.08 19.36
N ALA A 278 -24.09 -40.95 18.49
CA ALA A 278 -23.63 -41.07 17.11
C ALA A 278 -23.87 -39.77 16.31
N ALA A 279 -22.96 -39.46 15.38
CA ALA A 279 -23.08 -38.28 14.53
C ALA A 279 -24.32 -38.37 13.62
N THR A 280 -25.09 -37.29 13.54
CA THR A 280 -26.25 -37.15 12.66
C THR A 280 -25.83 -36.41 11.39
N LEU A 281 -25.29 -37.16 10.41
CA LEU A 281 -24.83 -36.61 9.13
C LEU A 281 -25.89 -36.77 8.04
N LYS A 282 -26.07 -35.74 7.21
CA LYS A 282 -26.94 -35.76 6.03
C LYS A 282 -26.10 -35.59 4.76
N THR A 283 -26.39 -36.40 3.75
CA THR A 283 -25.73 -36.30 2.44
C THR A 283 -26.33 -35.17 1.61
N ILE A 284 -25.48 -34.38 0.95
CA ILE A 284 -25.86 -33.24 0.11
C ILE A 284 -25.28 -33.45 -1.29
N ALA A 285 -26.13 -33.39 -2.32
CA ALA A 285 -25.65 -33.44 -3.70
C ALA A 285 -25.00 -32.11 -4.08
N TYR A 286 -23.83 -32.15 -4.73
CA TYR A 286 -23.15 -30.95 -5.21
C TYR A 286 -24.08 -30.08 -6.08
N GLY A 287 -24.08 -28.77 -5.82
CA GLY A 287 -24.94 -27.79 -6.50
C GLY A 287 -26.34 -27.61 -5.88
N SER A 288 -26.72 -28.44 -4.91
CA SER A 288 -27.98 -28.30 -4.16
C SER A 288 -27.75 -27.69 -2.77
N LYS A 289 -28.81 -27.23 -2.11
CA LYS A 289 -28.75 -26.82 -0.69
C LYS A 289 -29.40 -27.91 0.16
N LEU A 290 -28.87 -28.14 1.36
CA LEU A 290 -29.46 -29.05 2.34
C LEU A 290 -30.94 -28.72 2.54
N ALA A 291 -31.80 -29.70 2.29
CA ALA A 291 -33.25 -29.54 2.41
C ALA A 291 -33.70 -29.56 3.88
N GLY A 292 -34.68 -28.72 4.20
CA GLY A 292 -35.30 -28.64 5.53
C GLY A 292 -34.90 -27.38 6.31
N PRO A 293 -35.22 -27.33 7.62
CA PRO A 293 -34.85 -26.21 8.47
C PRO A 293 -33.32 -26.12 8.66
N PRO A 294 -32.79 -24.95 9.09
CA PRO A 294 -31.39 -24.80 9.44
C PRO A 294 -30.95 -25.88 10.43
N LEU A 295 -29.73 -26.39 10.25
CA LEU A 295 -29.15 -27.35 11.17
C LEU A 295 -28.87 -26.64 12.51
N GLU A 296 -29.38 -27.15 13.62
CA GLU A 296 -29.15 -26.56 14.93
C GLU A 296 -27.89 -27.16 15.57
N ALA A 297 -27.03 -26.30 16.12
CA ALA A 297 -25.87 -26.71 16.90
C ALA A 297 -25.72 -25.86 18.17
N ASP A 298 -25.74 -26.51 19.33
CA ASP A 298 -25.53 -25.88 20.64
C ASP A 298 -24.11 -26.08 21.17
N ARG A 299 -23.83 -25.59 22.39
CA ARG A 299 -22.50 -25.66 23.03
C ARG A 299 -21.98 -27.09 23.28
N HIS A 300 -22.87 -28.07 23.37
CA HIS A 300 -22.53 -29.46 23.60
C HIS A 300 -22.31 -30.21 22.29
N GLN A 301 -22.59 -29.58 21.16
CA GLN A 301 -22.45 -30.19 19.84
C GLN A 301 -21.21 -29.68 19.09
N LYS A 302 -20.79 -30.50 18.13
CA LYS A 302 -19.82 -30.16 17.10
C LYS A 302 -20.44 -30.28 15.72
N VAL A 303 -20.03 -29.41 14.83
CA VAL A 303 -20.44 -29.39 13.42
C VAL A 303 -19.39 -30.11 12.61
N LEU A 304 -19.83 -31.08 11.81
CA LEU A 304 -18.99 -31.95 11.02
C LEU A 304 -19.33 -31.81 9.54
N MET A 305 -18.29 -31.81 8.72
CA MET A 305 -18.40 -31.96 7.28
C MET A 305 -17.37 -32.95 6.78
N LYS A 306 -17.78 -33.80 5.83
CA LYS A 306 -16.90 -34.71 5.11
C LYS A 306 -17.19 -34.62 3.62
N PHE A 307 -16.17 -34.63 2.78
CA PHE A 307 -16.34 -34.68 1.33
C PHE A 307 -15.08 -35.21 0.66
N VAL A 308 -15.22 -35.73 -0.56
CA VAL A 308 -14.09 -36.17 -1.39
C VAL A 308 -14.05 -35.31 -2.64
N LEU A 309 -12.85 -34.88 -3.01
CA LEU A 309 -12.61 -34.21 -4.29
C LEU A 309 -12.00 -35.22 -5.26
N ARG A 310 -12.56 -35.32 -6.46
CA ARG A 310 -12.02 -36.18 -7.53
C ARG A 310 -11.64 -35.35 -8.74
N ASP A 311 -10.57 -35.76 -9.40
CA ASP A 311 -10.25 -35.25 -10.74
C ASP A 311 -11.21 -35.89 -11.75
N THR A 312 -11.86 -35.07 -12.58
CA THR A 312 -12.85 -35.55 -13.55
C THR A 312 -12.25 -36.41 -14.65
N ALA A 313 -10.98 -36.21 -15.00
CA ALA A 313 -10.27 -36.95 -16.04
C ALA A 313 -9.75 -38.29 -15.51
N SER A 314 -9.05 -38.29 -14.36
CA SER A 314 -8.47 -39.51 -13.80
C SER A 314 -9.44 -40.33 -12.92
N LYS A 315 -10.53 -39.72 -12.46
CA LYS A 315 -11.50 -40.27 -11.47
C LYS A 315 -10.88 -40.62 -10.10
N LYS A 316 -9.62 -40.26 -9.87
CA LYS A 316 -8.93 -40.50 -8.60
C LYS A 316 -9.24 -39.38 -7.59
N PRO A 317 -9.29 -39.70 -6.29
CA PRO A 317 -9.28 -38.69 -5.23
C PRO A 317 -8.06 -37.78 -5.41
N THR A 318 -8.22 -36.49 -5.14
CA THR A 318 -7.15 -35.53 -5.34
C THR A 318 -7.20 -34.42 -4.32
N ARG A 319 -6.02 -33.96 -3.91
CA ARG A 319 -5.88 -32.83 -2.97
C ARG A 319 -5.92 -31.52 -3.70
N VAL A 320 -6.36 -30.47 -3.04
CA VAL A 320 -6.38 -29.10 -3.54
C VAL A 320 -5.61 -28.19 -2.59
N HIS A 321 -5.02 -27.14 -3.13
CA HIS A 321 -4.31 -26.14 -2.33
C HIS A 321 -5.23 -25.39 -1.35
N GLN A 322 -6.49 -25.13 -1.71
CA GLN A 322 -7.46 -24.45 -0.86
C GLN A 322 -8.76 -25.25 -0.79
N ALA A 323 -9.11 -25.69 0.41
CA ALA A 323 -10.41 -26.24 0.75
C ALA A 323 -10.91 -25.55 2.02
N PHE A 324 -11.84 -24.62 1.87
CA PHE A 324 -12.31 -23.78 2.97
C PHE A 324 -13.80 -23.94 3.19
N VAL A 325 -14.19 -23.99 4.47
CA VAL A 325 -15.58 -23.90 4.90
C VAL A 325 -15.81 -22.50 5.46
N ARG A 326 -16.61 -21.71 4.74
CA ARG A 326 -16.95 -20.33 5.11
C ARG A 326 -18.31 -20.31 5.80
N ILE A 327 -18.34 -19.81 7.02
CA ILE A 327 -19.54 -19.68 7.84
C ILE A 327 -19.84 -18.19 8.02
N THR A 328 -20.94 -17.72 7.44
CA THR A 328 -21.28 -16.29 7.37
C THR A 328 -22.57 -15.99 8.12
N HIS A 329 -22.52 -15.09 9.09
CA HIS A 329 -23.73 -14.68 9.82
C HIS A 329 -24.68 -13.90 8.89
N THR A 330 -25.93 -14.35 8.81
CA THR A 330 -26.90 -13.81 7.83
C THR A 330 -27.23 -12.33 8.06
N THR A 331 -27.30 -11.89 9.32
CA THR A 331 -27.65 -10.51 9.69
C THR A 331 -26.45 -9.57 9.68
N THR A 332 -25.34 -9.94 10.33
CA THR A 332 -24.16 -9.05 10.46
C THR A 332 -23.19 -9.15 9.29
N LYS A 333 -23.38 -10.13 8.39
CA LYS A 333 -22.50 -10.45 7.25
C LYS A 333 -21.05 -10.76 7.63
N ARG A 334 -20.79 -11.04 8.91
CA ARG A 334 -19.47 -11.44 9.38
C ARG A 334 -19.19 -12.87 8.92
N GLU A 335 -18.03 -13.07 8.32
CA GLU A 335 -17.56 -14.38 7.88
C GLU A 335 -16.45 -14.91 8.79
N ILE A 336 -16.47 -16.22 9.00
CA ILE A 336 -15.41 -17.00 9.62
C ILE A 336 -15.05 -18.09 8.61
N ILE A 337 -13.76 -18.33 8.40
CA ILE A 337 -13.28 -19.29 7.40
C ILE A 337 -12.45 -20.34 8.12
N PHE A 338 -12.84 -21.60 7.96
CA PHE A 338 -12.13 -22.76 8.46
C PHE A 338 -11.48 -23.53 7.31
N VAL A 339 -10.37 -24.20 7.62
CA VAL A 339 -9.69 -25.10 6.68
C VAL A 339 -10.29 -26.49 6.82
N ALA A 340 -10.66 -27.12 5.71
CA ALA A 340 -10.98 -28.54 5.68
C ALA A 340 -9.70 -29.31 5.38
N GLU A 341 -9.33 -30.25 6.24
CA GLU A 341 -8.07 -30.99 6.13
C GLU A 341 -8.32 -32.38 5.52
N PRO A 342 -7.53 -32.82 4.52
CA PRO A 342 -7.61 -34.17 3.99
C PRO A 342 -6.92 -35.17 4.92
N ASP A 343 -7.53 -36.34 5.10
CA ASP A 343 -6.87 -37.46 5.76
C ASP A 343 -5.97 -38.27 4.80
N ALA A 344 -5.42 -39.40 5.28
CA ALA A 344 -4.57 -40.28 4.49
C ALA A 344 -5.29 -40.92 3.28
N ALA A 345 -6.62 -40.93 3.27
CA ALA A 345 -7.45 -41.45 2.17
C ALA A 345 -8.01 -40.33 1.27
N ASP A 346 -7.48 -39.10 1.40
CA ASP A 346 -7.94 -37.89 0.70
C ASP A 346 -9.41 -37.54 0.96
N LEU A 347 -9.93 -37.97 2.11
CA LEU A 347 -11.23 -37.53 2.60
C LEU A 347 -11.04 -36.23 3.39
N TYR A 348 -11.61 -35.14 2.87
CA TYR A 348 -11.59 -33.85 3.54
C TYR A 348 -12.55 -33.86 4.72
N LYS A 349 -12.06 -33.38 5.86
CA LYS A 349 -12.81 -33.30 7.10
C LYS A 349 -12.76 -31.88 7.64
N PHE A 350 -13.91 -31.41 8.09
CA PHE A 350 -14.05 -30.21 8.89
C PHE A 350 -14.79 -30.58 10.16
N ASP A 351 -14.19 -30.24 11.31
CA ASP A 351 -14.73 -30.45 12.64
C ASP A 351 -14.63 -29.13 13.41
N MET A 352 -15.78 -28.59 13.81
CA MET A 352 -15.88 -27.36 14.58
C MET A 352 -16.73 -27.60 15.81
N SER A 353 -16.10 -27.62 16.99
CA SER A 353 -16.82 -27.59 18.26
C SER A 353 -17.36 -26.18 18.53
N VAL A 354 -18.67 -26.09 18.80
CA VAL A 354 -19.34 -24.81 19.05
C VAL A 354 -18.77 -24.14 20.31
N SER A 355 -18.44 -24.91 21.34
CA SER A 355 -17.88 -24.36 22.58
C SER A 355 -16.49 -23.76 22.38
N SER A 356 -15.60 -24.44 21.65
CA SER A 356 -14.22 -23.96 21.42
C SER A 356 -14.16 -22.77 20.47
N SER A 357 -15.02 -22.74 19.44
CA SER A 357 -15.03 -21.68 18.43
C SER A 357 -15.80 -20.43 18.86
N MET A 358 -16.42 -20.40 20.04
CA MET A 358 -17.21 -19.26 20.55
C MET A 358 -16.46 -17.92 20.48
N SER A 359 -15.14 -17.91 20.75
CA SER A 359 -14.30 -16.71 20.69
C SER A 359 -14.21 -16.12 19.28
N GLU A 360 -14.08 -16.98 18.27
CA GLU A 360 -14.01 -16.62 16.84
C GLU A 360 -15.33 -15.98 16.40
N PHE A 361 -16.46 -16.58 16.79
CA PHE A 361 -17.80 -16.05 16.53
C PHE A 361 -18.17 -14.85 17.42
N LYS A 362 -17.32 -14.47 18.39
CA LYS A 362 -17.60 -13.45 19.44
C LYS A 362 -18.89 -13.75 20.24
N GLY A 363 -19.30 -15.02 20.31
CA GLY A 363 -20.51 -15.45 21.01
C GLY A 363 -21.82 -14.93 20.42
N ILE A 364 -21.86 -14.61 19.11
CA ILE A 364 -23.08 -14.14 18.44
C ILE A 364 -23.92 -15.36 18.03
N SER A 365 -25.05 -15.58 18.70
CA SER A 365 -26.02 -16.62 18.30
C SER A 365 -26.87 -16.16 17.11
N GLY A 366 -27.26 -17.07 16.24
CA GLY A 366 -28.07 -16.76 15.06
C GLY A 366 -27.91 -17.76 13.92
N VAL A 367 -28.51 -17.43 12.77
CA VAL A 367 -28.42 -18.26 11.55
C VAL A 367 -27.22 -17.84 10.72
N TYR A 368 -26.42 -18.83 10.34
CA TYR A 368 -25.22 -18.72 9.54
C TYR A 368 -25.38 -19.48 8.21
N SER A 369 -24.93 -18.87 7.12
CA SER A 369 -24.81 -19.51 5.82
C SER A 369 -23.47 -20.25 5.73
N VAL A 370 -23.51 -21.54 5.40
CA VAL A 370 -22.33 -22.39 5.25
C VAL A 370 -22.03 -22.59 3.78
N GLU A 371 -20.83 -22.20 3.36
CA GLU A 371 -20.34 -22.37 2.00
C GLU A 371 -19.06 -23.19 1.96
N LEU A 372 -18.94 -24.05 0.95
CA LEU A 372 -17.70 -24.72 0.61
C LEU A 372 -16.99 -23.96 -0.52
N ILE A 373 -15.72 -23.62 -0.31
CA ILE A 373 -14.87 -22.92 -1.28
C ILE A 373 -13.69 -23.81 -1.61
N ILE A 374 -13.55 -24.18 -2.89
CA ILE A 374 -12.41 -24.96 -3.38
C ILE A 374 -11.63 -24.17 -4.42
N GLY A 375 -10.31 -24.09 -4.24
CA GLY A 375 -9.39 -23.37 -5.10
C GLY A 375 -8.04 -24.06 -5.23
N ASP A 376 -7.49 -24.05 -6.44
CA ASP A 376 -6.14 -24.53 -6.74
C ASP A 376 -5.61 -23.81 -7.99
N ALA A 377 -4.31 -23.61 -8.09
CA ALA A 377 -3.69 -23.06 -9.29
C ALA A 377 -3.81 -23.99 -10.51
N SER A 378 -4.04 -25.28 -10.27
CA SER A 378 -4.09 -26.35 -11.26
C SER A 378 -5.50 -26.86 -11.58
N ILE A 379 -6.57 -26.17 -11.13
CA ILE A 379 -7.95 -26.50 -11.51
C ILE A 379 -8.53 -25.49 -12.51
N SER A 380 -9.41 -25.96 -13.40
CA SER A 380 -10.13 -25.13 -14.35
C SER A 380 -11.46 -24.57 -13.82
N ASN A 381 -12.05 -25.23 -12.81
CA ASN A 381 -13.38 -24.91 -12.26
C ASN A 381 -13.33 -24.63 -10.74
N PRO A 382 -12.74 -23.49 -10.31
CA PRO A 382 -12.86 -23.08 -8.91
C PRO A 382 -14.34 -22.90 -8.55
N LEU A 383 -14.72 -23.30 -7.34
CA LEU A 383 -16.12 -23.31 -6.92
C LEU A 383 -16.32 -22.65 -5.56
N ARG A 384 -17.47 -22.00 -5.44
CA ARG A 384 -18.06 -21.53 -4.19
C ARG A 384 -19.49 -22.05 -4.17
N TRP A 385 -19.82 -22.86 -3.18
CA TRP A 385 -21.12 -23.52 -3.11
C TRP A 385 -21.76 -23.31 -1.74
N HIS A 386 -22.92 -22.64 -1.72
CA HIS A 386 -23.78 -22.53 -0.54
C HIS A 386 -24.52 -23.84 -0.33
N MET A 387 -24.09 -24.59 0.68
CA MET A 387 -24.54 -25.97 0.89
C MET A 387 -25.56 -26.11 2.02
N ALA A 388 -25.54 -25.26 3.05
CA ALA A 388 -26.47 -25.38 4.18
C ALA A 388 -26.61 -24.06 4.96
N ASP A 389 -27.64 -23.99 5.80
CA ASP A 389 -27.77 -22.98 6.86
C ASP A 389 -27.62 -23.66 8.22
N LEU A 390 -26.94 -22.99 9.14
CA LEU A 390 -26.57 -23.47 10.47
C LEU A 390 -27.05 -22.47 11.52
N ALA A 391 -27.93 -22.88 12.42
CA ALA A 391 -28.35 -22.10 13.58
C ALA A 391 -27.42 -22.41 14.76
N LEU A 392 -26.55 -21.45 15.09
CA LEU A 392 -25.61 -21.56 16.22
C LEU A 392 -26.19 -20.91 17.45
N ASN A 393 -26.19 -21.63 18.57
CA ASN A 393 -26.58 -21.11 19.87
C ASN A 393 -25.40 -21.12 20.86
N PHE A 394 -24.87 -19.94 21.14
CA PHE A 394 -23.90 -19.71 22.19
C PHE A 394 -24.61 -19.26 23.49
N PRO A 395 -24.18 -19.72 24.67
CA PRO A 395 -24.66 -19.17 25.92
C PRO A 395 -24.41 -17.66 25.94
N GLU A 396 -25.45 -16.92 26.31
CA GLU A 396 -25.40 -15.47 26.42
C GLU A 396 -24.28 -15.09 27.40
N LYS A 397 -23.17 -14.54 26.87
CA LYS A 397 -22.24 -13.84 27.75
C LYS A 397 -23.03 -12.65 28.28
N GLN A 398 -23.33 -12.64 29.58
CA GLN A 398 -23.57 -11.41 30.32
C GLN A 398 -22.38 -10.51 30.02
N GLN A 399 -22.52 -9.63 29.03
CA GLN A 399 -21.53 -8.61 28.77
C GLN A 399 -21.52 -7.76 30.03
N PRO A 400 -20.39 -7.63 30.76
CA PRO A 400 -20.25 -6.48 31.63
C PRO A 400 -20.44 -5.25 30.74
N ASP A 401 -21.28 -4.33 31.20
CA ASP A 401 -21.87 -3.18 30.51
C ASP A 401 -20.87 -2.15 29.92
N GLY A 402 -19.63 -2.52 29.59
CA GLY A 402 -18.57 -1.57 29.27
C GLY A 402 -17.50 -1.95 28.24
N SER A 403 -17.41 -3.19 27.73
CA SER A 403 -16.25 -3.53 26.88
C SER A 403 -16.50 -4.54 25.77
N SER A 404 -16.99 -4.08 24.61
CA SER A 404 -16.54 -4.55 23.28
C SER A 404 -17.26 -3.89 22.09
N LYS A 405 -17.71 -2.63 22.22
CA LYS A 405 -18.01 -1.81 21.03
C LYS A 405 -16.83 -0.89 20.71
N ARG A 406 -15.67 -1.47 20.39
CA ARG A 406 -14.81 -0.79 19.40
C ARG A 406 -15.45 -1.02 18.04
N ASP A 407 -16.60 -0.39 17.87
CA ASP A 407 -17.27 -0.20 16.61
C ASP A 407 -16.38 0.79 15.86
N TYR A 408 -15.56 0.32 14.93
CA TYR A 408 -14.75 1.17 14.05
C TYR A 408 -15.61 1.94 13.04
N THR A 409 -16.93 2.00 13.26
CA THR A 409 -17.80 2.77 12.39
C THR A 409 -17.67 4.24 12.74
N TYR A 410 -17.51 5.06 11.71
CA TYR A 410 -17.75 6.50 11.68
C TYR A 410 -19.20 6.86 12.06
N LYS A 411 -19.70 6.36 13.20
CA LYS A 411 -21.01 6.69 13.75
C LYS A 411 -20.89 7.96 14.56
N VAL A 412 -21.90 8.81 14.43
CA VAL A 412 -22.05 9.99 15.26
C VAL A 412 -22.13 9.52 16.71
N LYS A 413 -21.21 10.01 17.55
CA LYS A 413 -21.24 9.75 18.98
C LYS A 413 -22.49 10.40 19.57
N PRO A 414 -23.07 9.86 20.66
CA PRO A 414 -24.16 10.53 21.36
C PRO A 414 -23.81 11.99 21.67
N GLU A 415 -24.78 12.89 21.47
CA GLU A 415 -24.62 14.31 21.76
C GLU A 415 -24.38 14.51 23.27
N ILE A 416 -23.30 15.21 23.61
CA ILE A 416 -23.00 15.59 24.99
C ILE A 416 -23.68 16.93 25.28
N LYS A 417 -24.69 16.93 26.15
CA LYS A 417 -25.36 18.15 26.60
C LYS A 417 -24.72 18.65 27.89
N HIS A 418 -24.16 19.87 27.86
CA HIS A 418 -23.64 20.51 29.06
C HIS A 418 -24.79 20.81 30.02
N MET A 419 -24.77 20.22 31.22
CA MET A 419 -25.71 20.57 32.28
C MET A 419 -25.15 21.74 33.08
N PHE A 420 -25.73 22.91 32.89
CA PHE A 420 -25.44 24.06 33.73
C PHE A 420 -25.89 23.80 35.17
N GLU A 421 -25.18 24.40 36.13
CA GLU A 421 -25.63 24.44 37.51
C GLU A 421 -27.01 25.11 37.61
N LYS A 422 -27.88 24.57 38.48
CA LYS A 422 -29.20 25.15 38.69
C LYS A 422 -29.03 26.50 39.41
N PRO A 423 -29.70 27.58 38.96
CA PRO A 423 -29.66 28.85 39.67
C PRO A 423 -30.14 28.69 41.11
N GLU A 424 -29.44 29.33 42.05
CA GLU A 424 -29.84 29.35 43.45
C GLU A 424 -31.24 30.02 43.61
N PRO A 425 -32.13 29.47 44.45
CA PRO A 425 -33.45 30.05 44.66
C PRO A 425 -33.34 31.39 45.38
N ARG A 426 -33.90 32.45 44.80
CA ARG A 426 -33.98 33.77 45.44
C ARG A 426 -35.11 33.79 46.48
N PRO A 427 -34.95 34.52 47.60
CA PRO A 427 -36.00 34.68 48.59
C PRO A 427 -37.22 35.41 48.02
N SER A 428 -38.37 35.28 48.70
CA SER A 428 -39.60 35.95 48.26
C SER A 428 -39.48 37.48 48.32
N THR A 429 -40.05 38.15 47.32
CA THR A 429 -40.03 39.62 47.21
C THR A 429 -40.75 40.30 48.38
N VAL A 430 -41.76 39.65 48.96
CA VAL A 430 -42.50 40.14 50.13
C VAL A 430 -41.56 40.27 51.34
N VAL A 431 -40.77 39.25 51.62
CA VAL A 431 -39.80 39.27 52.73
C VAL A 431 -38.76 40.37 52.50
N SER A 432 -38.14 40.41 51.31
CA SER A 432 -37.13 41.43 50.98
C SER A 432 -37.67 42.87 51.08
N THR A 433 -38.89 43.12 50.60
CA THR A 433 -39.51 44.46 50.64
C THR A 433 -39.82 44.87 52.08
N THR A 434 -40.34 43.94 52.90
CA THR A 434 -40.66 44.21 54.31
C THR A 434 -39.43 44.65 55.09
N PHE A 435 -38.31 43.92 54.96
CA PHE A 435 -37.06 44.28 55.61
C PHE A 435 -36.46 45.59 55.09
N THR A 436 -36.66 45.92 53.82
CA THR A 436 -36.22 47.21 53.26
C THR A 436 -36.95 48.39 53.91
N VAL A 437 -38.27 48.28 54.12
CA VAL A 437 -39.06 49.30 54.83
C VAL A 437 -38.61 49.41 56.29
N LEU A 438 -38.38 48.27 56.96
CA LEU A 438 -37.88 48.25 58.34
C LEU A 438 -36.50 48.93 58.45
N CYS A 439 -35.60 48.76 57.48
CA CYS A 439 -34.31 49.46 57.45
C CYS A 439 -34.44 50.98 57.27
N ALA A 440 -35.48 51.47 56.60
CA ALA A 440 -35.73 52.91 56.43
C ALA A 440 -36.41 53.56 57.66
N ALA A 441 -37.08 52.77 58.51
CA ALA A 441 -37.85 53.27 59.64
C ALA A 441 -37.03 54.08 60.68
N PRO A 442 -35.79 53.69 61.05
CA PRO A 442 -34.96 54.48 61.97
C PRO A 442 -34.63 55.88 61.45
N LEU A 443 -34.44 56.06 60.14
CA LEU A 443 -34.18 57.37 59.54
C LEU A 443 -35.41 58.28 59.67
N LEU A 444 -36.61 57.75 59.41
CA LEU A 444 -37.86 58.48 59.59
C LEU A 444 -38.06 58.88 61.07
N LEU A 445 -37.77 57.96 61.98
CA LEU A 445 -37.83 58.23 63.43
C LEU A 445 -36.85 59.34 63.84
N LEU A 446 -35.62 59.35 63.31
CA LEU A 446 -34.63 60.40 63.56
C LEU A 446 -35.14 61.78 63.13
N LEU A 447 -35.75 61.89 61.93
CA LEU A 447 -36.31 63.16 61.46
C LEU A 447 -37.47 63.65 62.34
N ILE A 448 -38.34 62.75 62.81
CA ILE A 448 -39.40 63.10 63.78
C ILE A 448 -38.80 63.60 65.08
N MET A 449 -37.76 62.94 65.60
CA MET A 449 -37.10 63.36 66.84
C MET A 449 -36.41 64.71 66.71
N TRP A 450 -35.73 64.98 65.59
CA TRP A 450 -35.14 66.29 65.31
C TRP A 450 -36.18 67.41 65.28
N ALA A 451 -37.34 67.17 64.66
CA ALA A 451 -38.45 68.11 64.67
C ALA A 451 -38.98 68.36 66.09
N LYS A 452 -39.12 67.30 66.91
CA LYS A 452 -39.56 67.45 68.32
C LYS A 452 -38.54 68.17 69.21
N LEU A 453 -37.25 67.98 68.97
CA LEU A 453 -36.17 68.63 69.73
C LEU A 453 -35.93 70.10 69.31
N GLY A 454 -36.56 70.57 68.23
CA GLY A 454 -36.40 71.93 67.73
C GLY A 454 -35.03 72.21 67.09
N ILE A 455 -34.36 71.18 66.55
CA ILE A 455 -33.10 71.36 65.83
C ILE A 455 -33.36 72.23 64.60
N ASN A 456 -32.68 73.37 64.51
CA ASN A 456 -32.81 74.33 63.43
C ASN A 456 -31.47 74.60 62.73
N ILE A 457 -31.53 75.34 61.61
CA ILE A 457 -30.37 75.70 60.78
C ILE A 457 -30.08 77.21 60.92
N SER A 458 -30.49 77.86 62.02
CA SER A 458 -30.45 79.33 62.15
C SER A 458 -29.03 79.91 62.10
N ASN A 459 -28.03 79.11 62.48
CA ASN A 459 -26.64 79.55 62.57
C ASN A 459 -25.81 79.21 61.31
N MET A 460 -26.45 78.93 60.17
CA MET A 460 -25.73 78.68 58.92
C MET A 460 -25.13 80.00 58.39
N PRO A 461 -23.80 80.10 58.22
CA PRO A 461 -23.18 81.32 57.70
C PRO A 461 -23.52 81.49 56.21
N PHE A 462 -24.35 82.47 55.87
CA PHE A 462 -24.68 82.82 54.48
C PHE A 462 -23.46 83.41 53.76
N SER A 463 -22.60 82.54 53.24
CA SER A 463 -21.37 82.89 52.54
C SER A 463 -21.12 81.96 51.36
N LEU A 464 -20.42 82.46 50.34
CA LEU A 464 -20.14 81.68 49.13
C LEU A 464 -19.39 80.38 49.45
N ALA A 465 -18.45 80.42 50.41
CA ALA A 465 -17.72 79.25 50.89
C ALA A 465 -18.62 78.21 51.57
N ALA A 466 -19.63 78.63 52.34
CA ALA A 466 -20.56 77.72 53.00
C ALA A 466 -21.48 77.01 52.01
N PHE A 467 -22.02 77.73 51.02
CA PHE A 467 -22.79 77.13 49.93
C PHE A 467 -21.92 76.19 49.09
N GLY A 468 -20.71 76.62 48.73
CA GLY A 468 -19.75 75.80 47.98
C GLY A 468 -19.39 74.50 48.71
N PHE A 469 -19.23 74.55 50.03
CA PHE A 469 -18.95 73.36 50.84
C PHE A 469 -20.12 72.37 50.87
N HIS A 470 -21.35 72.83 51.14
CA HIS A 470 -22.52 71.94 51.18
C HIS A 470 -22.89 71.40 49.79
N LEU A 471 -22.75 72.20 48.74
CA LEU A 471 -22.92 71.75 47.36
C LEU A 471 -21.84 70.72 46.99
N GLY A 472 -20.61 70.93 47.45
CA GLY A 472 -19.51 69.98 47.31
C GLY A 472 -19.82 68.63 47.97
N ILE A 473 -20.27 68.64 49.23
CA ILE A 473 -20.70 67.43 49.94
C ILE A 473 -21.88 66.74 49.23
N ALA A 474 -22.91 67.49 48.85
CA ALA A 474 -24.05 66.94 48.11
C ALA A 474 -23.59 66.33 46.76
N GLY A 475 -22.66 66.97 46.08
CA GLY A 475 -22.02 66.47 44.87
C GLY A 475 -21.24 65.18 45.09
N ILE A 476 -20.51 65.06 46.21
CA ILE A 476 -19.82 63.82 46.60
C ILE A 476 -20.85 62.69 46.82
N PHE A 477 -21.92 62.93 47.58
CA PHE A 477 -22.96 61.91 47.80
C PHE A 477 -23.69 61.51 46.52
N ALA A 478 -24.02 62.48 45.65
CA ALA A 478 -24.60 62.21 44.35
C ALA A 478 -23.65 61.40 43.46
N LEU A 479 -22.35 61.71 43.47
CA LEU A 479 -21.33 60.96 42.76
C LEU A 479 -21.23 59.52 43.28
N MET A 480 -21.32 59.29 44.59
CA MET A 480 -21.37 57.94 45.16
C MET A 480 -22.63 57.18 44.74
N GLY A 481 -23.78 57.85 44.65
CA GLY A 481 -25.00 57.28 44.08
C GLY A 481 -24.83 56.90 42.60
N LEU A 482 -24.20 57.75 41.81
CA LEU A 482 -23.88 57.48 40.39
C LEU A 482 -22.85 56.36 40.22
N PHE A 483 -21.89 56.24 41.14
CA PHE A 483 -20.96 55.10 41.22
C PHE A 483 -21.71 53.79 41.44
N TRP A 484 -22.63 53.76 42.39
CA TRP A 484 -23.43 52.57 42.63
C TRP A 484 -24.31 52.18 41.43
N LEU A 485 -24.86 53.16 40.70
CA LEU A 485 -25.75 52.89 39.57
C LEU A 485 -25.03 52.59 38.24
N LYS A 486 -23.91 53.25 37.94
CA LYS A 486 -23.33 53.21 36.58
C LYS A 486 -21.83 53.46 36.46
N LEU A 487 -21.23 54.36 37.27
CA LEU A 487 -19.84 54.77 37.05
C LEU A 487 -18.87 53.66 37.47
N ASN A 488 -17.79 53.50 36.71
CA ASN A 488 -16.67 52.66 37.13
C ASN A 488 -15.79 53.39 38.18
N MET A 489 -14.94 52.61 38.85
CA MET A 489 -14.11 53.12 39.95
C MET A 489 -13.17 54.26 39.52
N PHE A 490 -12.46 54.14 38.40
CA PHE A 490 -11.49 55.16 37.96
C PHE A 490 -12.14 56.49 37.57
N THR A 491 -13.28 56.43 36.88
CA THR A 491 -14.03 57.64 36.50
C THR A 491 -14.60 58.33 37.73
N THR A 492 -15.12 57.54 38.68
CA THR A 492 -15.60 58.04 39.98
C THR A 492 -14.48 58.71 40.75
N LEU A 493 -13.30 58.08 40.85
CA LEU A 493 -12.14 58.66 41.53
C LEU A 493 -11.68 59.97 40.88
N ARG A 494 -11.70 60.07 39.54
CA ARG A 494 -11.35 61.30 38.83
C ARG A 494 -12.32 62.46 39.17
N TYR A 495 -13.62 62.21 39.10
CA TYR A 495 -14.62 63.22 39.47
C TYR A 495 -14.58 63.53 40.97
N LEU A 496 -14.40 62.51 41.80
CA LEU A 496 -14.30 62.66 43.25
C LEU A 496 -13.10 63.53 43.59
N PHE A 497 -11.95 63.33 42.94
CA PHE A 497 -10.77 64.16 43.16
C PHE A 497 -11.04 65.63 42.84
N MET A 498 -11.66 65.92 41.69
CA MET A 498 -12.00 67.29 41.29
C MET A 498 -12.99 67.94 42.28
N ILE A 499 -14.09 67.25 42.62
CA ILE A 499 -15.09 67.74 43.56
C ILE A 499 -14.49 67.87 44.97
N SER A 500 -13.62 66.95 45.39
CA SER A 500 -12.99 66.96 46.72
C SER A 500 -12.02 68.12 46.88
N ILE A 501 -11.22 68.46 45.87
CA ILE A 501 -10.36 69.65 45.92
C ILE A 501 -11.22 70.91 46.12
N PHE A 502 -12.28 71.05 45.32
CA PHE A 502 -13.20 72.18 45.43
C PHE A 502 -13.87 72.24 46.83
N THR A 503 -14.36 71.11 47.30
CA THR A 503 -15.02 70.98 48.62
C THR A 503 -14.04 71.25 49.76
N PHE A 504 -12.78 70.82 49.63
CA PHE A 504 -11.73 71.02 50.62
C PHE A 504 -11.41 72.51 50.82
N TYR A 505 -11.20 73.27 49.74
CA TYR A 505 -10.93 74.71 49.85
C TYR A 505 -12.13 75.49 50.42
N CYS A 506 -13.34 75.20 49.94
CA CYS A 506 -14.56 75.82 50.47
C CYS A 506 -14.77 75.48 51.95
N GLY A 507 -14.55 74.22 52.33
CA GLY A 507 -14.65 73.74 53.70
C GLY A 507 -13.62 74.37 54.62
N ASN A 508 -12.35 74.46 54.20
CA ASN A 508 -11.30 75.11 54.99
C ASN A 508 -11.64 76.59 55.27
N SER A 509 -12.13 77.31 54.26
CA SER A 509 -12.56 78.70 54.42
C SER A 509 -13.78 78.83 55.35
N MET A 510 -14.80 77.99 55.18
CA MET A 510 -16.00 77.97 56.02
C MET A 510 -15.65 77.66 57.48
N LEU A 511 -14.86 76.61 57.73
CA LEU A 511 -14.46 76.19 59.08
C LEU A 511 -13.58 77.24 59.76
N SER A 512 -12.65 77.87 59.03
CA SER A 512 -11.82 78.96 59.54
C SER A 512 -12.69 80.15 59.98
N ARG A 513 -13.70 80.52 59.18
CA ARG A 513 -14.62 81.60 59.52
C ARG A 513 -15.48 81.26 60.75
N ILE A 514 -15.99 80.04 60.84
CA ILE A 514 -16.74 79.58 62.02
C ILE A 514 -15.83 79.62 63.26
N ALA A 515 -14.55 79.24 63.15
CA ALA A 515 -13.61 79.30 64.25
C ALA A 515 -13.32 80.75 64.70
N VAL A 516 -13.18 81.70 63.76
CA VAL A 516 -13.05 83.13 64.08
C VAL A 516 -14.29 83.65 64.79
N ILE A 517 -15.49 83.41 64.25
CA ILE A 517 -16.76 83.83 64.88
C ILE A 517 -16.88 83.26 66.30
N ARG A 518 -16.53 81.98 66.50
CA ARG A 518 -16.52 81.37 67.84
C ARG A 518 -15.49 82.00 68.79
N LYS A 519 -14.31 82.37 68.29
CA LYS A 519 -13.27 83.03 69.09
C LYS A 519 -13.68 84.46 69.47
N GLU A 520 -14.41 85.15 68.59
CA GLU A 520 -15.00 86.46 68.86
C GLU A 520 -16.19 86.38 69.82
N SER A 521 -17.01 85.32 69.76
CA SER A 521 -18.14 85.13 70.68
C SER A 521 -17.77 84.52 72.05
N SER A 522 -16.56 83.95 72.17
CA SER A 522 -16.01 83.40 73.42
C SER A 522 -15.10 84.38 74.16
N LYS A 523 -14.84 85.55 73.57
CA LYS A 523 -14.28 86.74 74.21
C LYS A 523 -15.43 87.67 74.56
#